data_AF-A0A0C2HZG6-F1
#
_entry.id   AF-A0A0C2HZG6-F1
#
_cell.length_a   1.000
_cell.length_b   1.000
_cell.length_c   1.000
_cell.angle_alpha   90.00
_cell.angle_beta   90.00
_cell.angle_gamma   90.00
#
_symmetry.space_group_name_H-M   'P 1'
#
loop_
_entity.id
_entity.type
_entity.pdbx_description
1 polymer ?
#
loop_
_entity_poly.entity_id
_entity_poly.type
_entity_poly.pdbx_seq_one_letter_code
_entity_poly.pdbx_strand_id
1 'polypeptide(L)'
;MRRASYIDTKIDYDQNDVQKEQRRVKQYQIEHHPGRLALKQWEKQWKSGWFENLTKEKQKEYKLITNKLALEKKKFELVRVRQEWKRSWYSNLDKEKQREYKKRVEQIKKEHNL
;
A
#
# COMPACT_ATOMS: atom_id res chain seq x y z
N MET A 1 23.97 -38.28 -45.82
CA MET A 1 24.03 -36.81 -46.01
C MET A 1 22.87 -36.16 -45.26
N ARG A 2 23.13 -35.48 -44.13
CA ARG A 2 22.11 -34.72 -43.39
C ARG A 2 22.09 -33.28 -43.91
N ARG A 3 20.96 -32.84 -44.48
CA ARG A 3 20.69 -31.43 -44.81
C ARG A 3 20.44 -30.69 -43.49
N ALA A 4 21.43 -29.94 -43.03
CA ALA A 4 21.22 -28.96 -41.97
C ALA A 4 20.49 -27.76 -42.59
N SER A 5 19.17 -27.71 -42.44
CA SER A 5 18.40 -26.49 -42.66
C SER A 5 18.77 -25.53 -41.54
N TYR A 6 19.74 -24.64 -41.78
CA TYR A 6 19.94 -23.46 -40.94
C TYR A 6 18.68 -22.61 -41.06
N ILE A 7 17.78 -22.75 -40.10
CA ILE A 7 16.73 -21.76 -39.89
C ILE A 7 17.47 -20.48 -39.49
N ASP A 8 17.46 -19.49 -40.37
CA ASP A 8 17.89 -18.12 -40.10
C ASP A 8 16.90 -17.53 -39.09
N THR A 9 17.00 -17.94 -37.82
CA THR A 9 16.35 -17.24 -36.72
C THR A 9 17.12 -15.95 -36.48
N LYS A 10 16.88 -14.96 -37.35
CA LYS A 10 16.95 -13.56 -36.95
C LYS A 10 15.92 -13.39 -35.84
N ILE A 11 16.32 -13.69 -34.61
CA ILE A 11 15.56 -13.33 -33.43
C ILE A 11 15.54 -11.81 -33.47
N ASP A 12 14.39 -11.24 -33.82
CA ASP A 12 14.12 -9.81 -33.80
C ASP A 12 14.33 -9.29 -32.37
N TYR A 13 15.56 -8.91 -32.05
CA TYR A 13 15.91 -8.22 -30.80
C TYR A 13 15.02 -6.98 -30.62
N ASP A 14 14.57 -6.38 -31.73
CA ASP A 14 13.69 -5.21 -31.78
C ASP A 14 12.27 -5.49 -31.22
N GLN A 15 11.68 -6.67 -31.48
CA GLN A 15 10.34 -6.98 -30.95
C GLN A 15 10.33 -7.15 -29.42
N ASN A 16 11.42 -7.67 -28.85
CA ASN A 16 11.54 -7.82 -27.39
C ASN A 16 11.68 -6.47 -26.69
N ASP A 17 12.46 -5.55 -27.25
CA ASP A 17 12.63 -4.21 -26.67
C ASP A 17 11.35 -3.37 -26.81
N VAL A 18 10.64 -3.45 -27.93
CA VAL A 18 9.33 -2.81 -28.11
C VAL A 18 8.30 -3.34 -27.10
N GLN A 19 8.24 -4.66 -26.87
CA GLN A 19 7.34 -5.24 -25.86
C GLN A 19 7.72 -4.84 -24.43
N LYS A 20 9.02 -4.74 -24.12
CA LYS A 20 9.53 -4.30 -22.82
C LYS A 20 9.17 -2.85 -22.54
N GLU A 21 9.29 -1.98 -23.54
CA GLU A 21 8.92 -0.57 -23.43
C GLU A 21 7.40 -0.42 -23.28
N GLN A 22 6.60 -1.16 -24.05
CA GLN A 22 5.15 -1.18 -23.86
C GLN A 22 4.73 -1.66 -22.46
N ARG A 23 5.41 -2.66 -21.88
CA ARG A 23 5.16 -3.10 -20.49
C ARG A 23 5.49 -2.00 -19.48
N ARG A 24 6.61 -1.29 -19.66
CA ARG A 24 7.00 -0.15 -18.81
C ARG A 24 5.99 0.98 -18.89
N VAL A 25 5.55 1.36 -20.09
CA VAL A 25 4.55 2.41 -20.31
C VAL A 25 3.21 2.01 -19.68
N LYS A 26 2.75 0.77 -19.88
CA LYS A 26 1.54 0.25 -19.21
C LYS A 26 1.67 0.29 -17.70
N GLN A 27 2.79 -0.15 -17.15
CA GLN A 27 3.04 -0.12 -15.71
C GLN A 27 3.02 1.31 -15.18
N TYR A 28 3.68 2.24 -15.86
CA TYR A 28 3.69 3.66 -15.52
C TYR A 28 2.27 4.24 -15.52
N GLN A 29 1.44 3.93 -16.53
CA GLN A 29 0.04 4.37 -16.59
C GLN A 29 -0.79 3.85 -15.41
N ILE A 30 -0.56 2.60 -14.98
CA ILE A 30 -1.27 2.02 -13.83
C ILE A 30 -0.75 2.64 -12.51
N GLU A 31 0.54 2.94 -12.38
CA GLU A 31 1.13 3.55 -11.20
C GLU A 31 0.72 5.03 -11.04
N HIS A 32 0.65 5.76 -12.14
CA HIS A 32 0.30 7.18 -12.21
C HIS A 32 -1.18 7.44 -12.48
N HIS A 33 -2.01 6.39 -12.49
CA HIS A 33 -3.45 6.53 -12.67
C HIS A 33 -4.02 7.47 -11.60
N PRO A 34 -4.81 8.50 -11.97
CA PRO A 34 -5.27 9.54 -11.05
C PRO A 34 -6.03 8.98 -9.84
N GLY A 35 -6.88 7.97 -10.06
CA GLY A 35 -7.57 7.32 -8.95
C GLY A 35 -6.64 6.60 -7.98
N ARG A 36 -5.55 5.99 -8.48
CA ARG A 36 -4.60 5.26 -7.64
C ARG A 36 -3.77 6.22 -6.80
N LEU A 37 -3.41 7.37 -7.38
CA LEU A 37 -2.76 8.47 -6.67
C LEU A 37 -3.69 9.08 -5.61
N ALA A 38 -4.96 9.32 -5.95
CA ALA A 38 -5.98 9.82 -5.01
C ALA A 38 -6.20 8.86 -3.82
N LEU A 39 -6.35 7.55 -4.09
CA LEU A 39 -6.41 6.52 -3.05
C LEU A 39 -5.16 6.56 -2.15
N LYS A 40 -3.96 6.59 -2.75
CA LYS A 40 -2.70 6.60 -2.01
C LYS A 40 -2.56 7.84 -1.12
N GLN A 41 -2.96 9.01 -1.62
CA GLN A 41 -2.92 10.27 -0.88
C GLN A 41 -3.90 10.26 0.30
N TRP A 42 -5.12 9.80 0.07
CA TRP A 42 -6.13 9.72 1.12
C TRP A 42 -5.79 8.67 2.17
N GLU A 43 -5.31 7.48 1.77
CA GLU A 43 -4.80 6.49 2.72
C GLU A 43 -3.63 7.01 3.56
N LYS A 44 -2.75 7.83 2.97
CA LYS A 44 -1.64 8.45 3.70
C LYS A 44 -2.14 9.35 4.81
N GLN A 45 -3.21 10.11 4.58
CA GLN A 45 -3.83 10.97 5.60
C GLN A 45 -4.37 10.10 6.76
N TRP A 46 -5.12 9.04 6.45
CA TRP A 46 -5.66 8.12 7.46
C TRP A 46 -4.59 7.38 8.25
N LYS A 47 -3.55 6.90 7.58
CA LYS A 47 -2.39 6.24 8.21
C LYS A 47 -1.53 7.21 9.04
N SER A 48 -1.64 8.52 8.83
CA SER A 48 -0.94 9.53 9.62
C SER A 48 -1.74 9.89 10.88
N GLY A 49 -3.06 10.07 10.74
CA GLY A 49 -3.99 10.26 11.86
C GLY A 49 -4.49 8.96 12.51
N TRP A 50 -3.79 7.84 12.30
CA TRP A 50 -4.28 6.52 12.68
C TRP A 50 -4.59 6.39 14.18
N PHE A 51 -3.80 7.07 15.04
CA PHE A 51 -4.00 7.08 16.48
C PHE A 51 -5.26 7.85 16.89
N GLU A 52 -5.54 8.98 16.23
CA GLU A 52 -6.71 9.82 16.49
C GLU A 52 -8.00 9.13 16.08
N ASN A 53 -7.93 8.28 15.05
CA ASN A 53 -9.05 7.48 14.56
C ASN A 53 -9.36 6.25 15.46
N LEU A 54 -8.55 5.97 16.48
CA LEU A 54 -8.82 4.91 17.44
C LEU A 54 -9.89 5.32 18.45
N THR A 55 -10.61 4.34 19.00
CA THR A 55 -11.51 4.57 20.15
C THR A 55 -10.73 5.09 21.36
N LYS A 56 -11.40 5.85 22.24
CA LYS A 56 -10.79 6.34 23.49
C LYS A 56 -10.16 5.22 24.33
N GLU A 57 -10.76 4.05 24.33
CA GLU A 57 -10.24 2.86 25.03
C GLU A 57 -8.94 2.36 24.39
N LYS A 58 -8.90 2.20 23.07
CA LYS A 58 -7.70 1.78 22.34
C LYS A 58 -6.56 2.81 22.44
N GLN A 59 -6.90 4.10 22.45
CA GLN A 59 -5.92 5.16 22.70
C GLN A 59 -5.31 5.05 24.11
N LYS A 60 -6.11 4.76 25.13
CA LYS A 60 -5.64 4.55 26.51
C LYS A 60 -4.76 3.31 26.62
N GLU A 61 -5.17 2.19 26.03
CA GLU A 61 -4.41 0.93 26.01
C GLU A 61 -3.03 1.16 25.38
N TYR A 62 -2.98 1.80 24.21
CA TYR A 62 -1.72 2.13 23.55
C TYR A 62 -0.83 3.05 24.39
N LYS A 63 -1.39 4.12 24.98
CA LYS A 63 -0.64 5.04 25.85
C LYS A 63 -0.07 4.32 27.07
N LEU A 64 -0.84 3.41 27.68
CA LEU A 64 -0.39 2.65 28.84
C LEU A 64 0.80 1.74 28.50
N ILE A 65 0.72 0.99 27.39
CA ILE A 65 1.81 0.11 26.93
C ILE A 65 3.05 0.93 26.60
N THR A 66 2.90 1.99 25.80
CA THR A 66 4.04 2.81 25.36
C THR A 66 4.70 3.56 26.52
N ASN A 67 3.92 4.08 27.48
CA ASN A 67 4.46 4.73 28.67
C ASN A 67 5.24 3.76 29.55
N LYS A 68 4.71 2.55 29.78
CA LYS A 68 5.42 1.50 30.54
C LYS A 68 6.78 1.17 29.91
N LEU A 69 6.80 0.94 28.59
CA LEU A 69 8.03 0.64 27.86
C LEU A 69 9.03 1.81 27.87
N ALA A 70 8.53 3.05 27.83
CA ALA A 70 9.37 4.24 27.91
C ALA A 70 10.04 4.37 29.29
N LEU A 71 9.29 4.12 30.38
CA LEU A 71 9.82 4.12 31.74
C LEU A 71 10.88 3.02 31.95
N GLU A 72 10.64 1.83 31.40
CA GLU A 72 11.60 0.72 31.40
C GLU A 72 12.80 0.94 30.44
N LYS A 73 12.87 2.08 29.74
CA LYS A 73 13.89 2.44 28.73
C LYS A 73 14.03 1.40 27.60
N LYS A 74 13.00 0.60 27.33
CA LYS A 74 12.98 -0.45 26.31
C LYS A 74 12.70 0.10 24.91
N LYS A 75 13.68 0.82 24.36
CA LYS A 75 13.56 1.52 23.06
C LYS A 75 13.16 0.60 21.91
N PHE A 76 13.73 -0.61 21.81
CA PHE A 76 13.42 -1.55 20.73
C PHE A 76 11.97 -2.07 20.80
N GLU A 77 11.49 -2.46 21.98
CA GLU A 77 10.10 -2.91 22.17
C GLU A 77 9.11 -1.77 21.88
N LEU A 78 9.43 -0.55 22.30
CA LEU A 78 8.61 0.62 22.01
C LEU A 78 8.44 0.83 20.49
N VAL A 79 9.52 0.71 19.72
CA VAL A 79 9.46 0.80 18.25
C VAL A 79 8.62 -0.33 17.67
N ARG A 80 8.79 -1.56 18.16
CA ARG A 80 8.03 -2.72 17.70
C ARG A 80 6.53 -2.55 17.94
N VAL A 81 6.12 -2.17 19.15
CA VAL A 81 4.71 -1.90 19.48
C VAL A 81 4.13 -0.79 18.59
N ARG A 82 4.87 0.31 18.39
CA ARG A 82 4.44 1.38 17.48
C ARG A 82 4.18 0.87 16.06
N GLN A 83 5.05 0.02 15.53
CA GLN A 83 4.90 -0.55 14.20
C GLN A 83 3.74 -1.54 14.12
N GLU A 84 3.57 -2.42 15.11
CA GLU A 84 2.47 -3.39 15.17
C GLU A 84 1.10 -2.69 15.20
N TRP A 85 0.96 -1.65 16.03
CA TRP A 85 -0.27 -0.87 16.12
C TRP A 85 -0.53 -0.07 14.84
N LYS A 86 0.51 0.49 14.23
CA LYS A 86 0.39 1.19 12.94
C LYS A 86 0.06 0.23 11.79
N ARG A 87 0.52 -1.03 11.81
CA ARG A 87 0.13 -2.05 10.82
C ARG A 87 -1.32 -2.50 11.00
N SER A 88 -1.73 -2.67 12.26
CA SER A 88 -3.07 -3.11 12.65
C SER A 88 -4.04 -1.93 12.84
N TRP A 89 -3.72 -0.76 12.28
CA TRP A 89 -4.49 0.46 12.52
C TRP A 89 -5.96 0.31 12.11
N TYR A 90 -6.22 -0.33 10.95
CA TYR A 90 -7.56 -0.52 10.42
C TYR A 90 -8.42 -1.40 11.32
N SER A 91 -7.86 -2.50 11.85
CA SER A 91 -8.58 -3.39 12.77
C SER A 91 -8.86 -2.74 14.12
N ASN A 92 -8.09 -1.72 14.50
CA ASN A 92 -8.27 -0.97 15.74
C ASN A 92 -9.23 0.22 15.60
N LEU A 93 -9.69 0.53 14.38
CA LEU A 93 -10.77 1.50 14.15
C LEU A 93 -12.10 0.97 14.68
N ASP A 94 -12.99 1.88 15.07
CA ASP A 94 -14.38 1.52 15.30
C ASP A 94 -15.10 1.12 13.99
N LYS A 95 -16.25 0.46 14.13
CA LYS A 95 -17.03 -0.03 12.98
C LYS A 95 -17.55 1.10 12.10
N GLU A 96 -17.79 2.29 12.64
CA GLU A 96 -18.31 3.43 11.89
C GLU A 96 -17.22 4.03 10.99
N LYS A 97 -16.02 4.24 11.54
CA LYS A 97 -14.82 4.66 10.83
C LYS A 97 -14.38 3.64 9.78
N GLN A 98 -14.51 2.35 10.07
CA GLN A 98 -14.28 1.31 9.05
C GLN A 98 -15.26 1.42 7.87
N ARG A 99 -16.53 1.74 8.13
CA ARG A 99 -17.55 1.96 7.09
C ARG A 99 -17.28 3.25 6.30
N GLU A 100 -16.96 4.34 6.99
CA GLU A 100 -16.54 5.61 6.38
C GLU A 100 -15.36 5.38 5.43
N TYR A 101 -14.36 4.61 5.91
CA TYR A 101 -13.20 4.27 5.11
C TYR A 101 -13.59 3.49 3.84
N LYS A 102 -14.38 2.41 3.99
CA LYS A 102 -14.84 1.59 2.84
C LYS A 102 -15.63 2.41 1.83
N LYS A 103 -16.57 3.25 2.31
CA LYS A 103 -17.41 4.09 1.45
C LYS A 103 -16.56 5.04 0.61
N ARG A 104 -15.53 5.67 1.21
CA ARG A 104 -14.67 6.60 0.47
C ARG A 104 -13.76 5.89 -0.52
N VAL A 105 -13.25 4.70 -0.19
CA VAL A 105 -12.51 3.85 -1.13
C VAL A 105 -13.37 3.51 -2.35
N GLU A 106 -14.61 3.06 -2.13
CA GLU A 106 -15.54 2.76 -3.22
C GLU A 106 -15.89 3.98 -4.06
N GLN A 107 -16.05 5.14 -3.42
CA GLN A 107 -16.32 6.39 -4.13
C GLN A 107 -15.15 6.78 -5.04
N ILE A 108 -13.91 6.76 -4.55
CA ILE A 108 -12.73 7.08 -5.36
C ILE A 108 -12.57 6.09 -6.51
N LYS A 109 -12.89 4.80 -6.29
CA LYS A 109 -12.87 3.81 -7.37
C LYS A 109 -13.86 4.12 -8.47
N LYS A 110 -15.11 4.48 -8.10
CA LYS A 110 -16.15 4.86 -9.06
C LYS A 110 -15.82 6.16 -9.80
N GLU A 111 -15.37 7.20 -9.09
CA GLU A 111 -15.04 8.52 -9.66
C GLU A 111 -13.92 8.44 -10.70
N HIS A 112 -12.98 7.51 -10.53
CA HIS A 112 -11.81 7.39 -11.39
C HIS A 112 -11.81 6.15 -12.30
N ASN A 113 -12.88 5.35 -12.34
CA ASN A 113 -12.94 4.11 -13.10
C ASN A 113 -11.75 3.16 -12.83
N LEU A 114 -11.44 2.97 -11.53
CA LEU A 114 -10.41 2.04 -11.04
C LEU A 114 -10.91 0.61 -10.89
#